data_AF-A0A7H8J064-F1
#
_entry.id   AF-A0A7H8J064-F1
#
_cell.length_a   1.000
_cell.length_b   1.000
_cell.length_c   1.000
_cell.angle_alpha   90.00
_cell.angle_beta   90.00
_cell.angle_gamma   90.00
#
_symmetry.space_group_name_H-M   'P 1'
#
loop_
_entity.id
_entity.type
_entity.pdbx_description
1 polymer ?
#
loop_
_entity_poly.entity_id
_entity_poly.type
_entity_poly.pdbx_seq_one_letter_code
_entity_poly.pdbx_strand_id
1 'polypeptide(L)'
;MADREHGYAKYKREGCRCPICRAANAAYVANRQKQIILRRWQPYVDAEPVRTHVRGLMEAGMQRRHLATAACMSHGVLERLLYGRPSLGRAPSQQIRAHHARALLVLRADPAAPPSRIPIDATGSLRRVRALGAMGFPNAVLAGELDMHPMNFHTMLSQATVTVGMAQRVAALYDRAWNADPRAFGATARGITRTLARAAAAGWPSPLAWDDESIDDPAAVPDLGARATRTAALVEDISWLMETCGYTRQQAAERIGVTKAAVDQAFARANRRAEAA
;
A
#
# COMPACT_ATOMS: atom_id res chain seq x y z
N MET A 1 14.45 25.80 -15.36
CA MET A 1 14.60 26.07 -13.92
C MET A 1 13.40 26.89 -13.50
N ALA A 2 12.53 26.37 -12.62
CA ALA A 2 11.36 27.13 -12.16
C ALA A 2 11.82 28.39 -11.40
N ASP A 3 11.24 29.54 -11.72
CA ASP A 3 11.48 30.79 -10.98
C ASP A 3 11.00 30.62 -9.54
N ARG A 4 11.87 30.89 -8.55
CA ARG A 4 11.50 30.74 -7.14
C ARG A 4 10.60 31.89 -6.71
N GLU A 5 9.71 31.61 -5.77
CA GLU A 5 8.88 32.64 -5.16
C GLU A 5 9.73 33.71 -4.45
N HIS A 6 9.27 34.97 -4.50
CA HIS A 6 9.95 36.08 -3.85
C HIS A 6 9.96 35.92 -2.33
N GLY A 7 11.13 36.09 -1.71
CA GLY A 7 11.32 35.89 -0.27
C GLY A 7 12.79 35.67 0.10
N TYR A 8 13.05 35.18 1.31
CA TYR A 8 14.41 35.00 1.84
C TYR A 8 15.28 34.07 0.96
N ALA A 9 14.68 32.98 0.43
CA ALA A 9 15.39 32.02 -0.40
C ALA A 9 15.85 32.61 -1.74
N LYS A 10 14.98 33.39 -2.43
CA LYS A 10 15.32 34.07 -3.69
C LYS A 10 16.38 35.15 -3.49
N TYR A 11 16.29 35.92 -2.40
CA TYR A 11 17.32 36.90 -2.02
C TYR A 11 18.72 36.27 -1.86
N LYS A 12 18.80 35.11 -1.18
CA LYS A 12 20.07 34.46 -0.85
C LYS A 12 20.66 33.63 -1.99
N ARG A 13 19.83 32.91 -2.75
CA ARG A 13 20.31 31.96 -3.78
C ARG A 13 20.43 32.57 -5.17
N GLU A 14 19.56 33.53 -5.49
CA GLU A 14 19.48 34.14 -6.83
C GLU A 14 19.83 35.63 -6.83
N GLY A 15 20.14 36.19 -5.66
CA GLY A 15 20.59 37.58 -5.53
C GLY A 15 19.49 38.63 -5.73
N CYS A 16 18.21 38.24 -5.82
CA CYS A 16 17.10 39.18 -6.02
C CYS A 16 17.08 40.29 -4.95
N ARG A 17 17.02 41.56 -5.39
CA ARG A 17 17.03 42.76 -4.52
C ARG A 17 15.72 43.52 -4.49
N CYS A 18 14.60 42.93 -4.92
CA CYS A 18 13.30 43.60 -4.86
C CYS A 18 12.88 43.91 -3.39
N PRO A 19 11.92 44.83 -3.17
CA PRO A 19 11.47 45.20 -1.82
C PRO A 19 11.05 44.00 -0.95
N ILE A 20 10.29 43.06 -1.52
CA ILE A 20 9.82 41.84 -0.82
C ILE A 20 11.00 40.99 -0.32
N CYS A 21 11.96 40.71 -1.21
CA CYS A 21 13.15 39.91 -0.90
C CYS A 21 14.06 40.60 0.14
N ARG A 22 14.22 41.93 0.04
CA ARG A 22 14.97 42.72 1.03
C ARG A 22 14.29 42.73 2.40
N ALA A 23 12.98 42.92 2.44
CA ALA A 23 12.19 42.87 3.67
C ALA A 23 12.28 41.49 4.34
N ALA A 24 12.18 40.40 3.58
CA ALA A 24 12.33 39.05 4.10
C ALA A 24 13.72 38.79 4.70
N ASN A 25 14.79 39.29 4.07
CA ASN A 25 16.15 39.21 4.62
C ASN A 25 16.31 40.08 5.88
N ALA A 26 15.78 41.31 5.89
CA ALA A 26 15.82 42.18 7.06
C ALA A 26 15.08 41.55 8.26
N ALA A 27 13.87 41.01 8.04
CA ALA A 27 13.11 40.30 9.06
C ALA A 27 13.86 39.08 9.62
N TYR A 28 14.51 38.29 8.75
CA TYR A 28 15.36 37.17 9.16
C TYR A 28 16.55 37.65 10.02
N VAL A 29 17.25 38.70 9.59
CA VAL A 29 18.42 39.27 10.31
C VAL A 29 18.00 39.80 11.68
N ALA A 30 16.91 40.58 11.75
CA ALA A 30 16.37 41.13 12.98
C ALA A 30 15.95 40.03 13.96
N ASN A 31 15.22 39.01 13.49
CA ASN A 31 14.84 37.87 14.32
C ASN A 31 16.07 37.10 14.83
N ARG A 32 17.07 36.86 13.96
CA ARG A 32 18.33 36.23 14.36
C ARG A 32 19.05 37.03 15.45
N GLN A 33 19.17 38.35 15.29
CA GLN A 33 19.80 39.22 16.30
C GLN A 33 19.05 39.16 17.62
N LYS A 34 17.71 39.23 17.60
CA LYS A 34 16.86 39.08 18.78
C LYS A 34 17.13 37.75 19.51
N GLN A 35 17.18 36.63 18.79
CA GLN A 35 17.47 35.33 19.39
C GLN A 35 18.88 35.23 19.98
N ILE A 36 19.88 35.89 19.37
CA ILE A 36 21.26 35.95 19.90
C ILE A 36 21.31 36.74 21.20
N ILE A 37 20.69 37.93 21.23
CA ILE A 37 20.63 38.78 22.42
C ILE A 37 19.94 38.03 23.57
N LEU A 38 18.84 37.34 23.27
CA LEU A 38 18.12 36.50 24.24
C LEU A 38 18.86 35.21 24.60
N ARG A 39 20.06 34.95 24.07
CA ARG A 39 20.85 33.71 24.22
C ARG A 39 20.09 32.42 23.86
N ARG A 40 19.03 32.54 23.05
CA ARG A 40 18.18 31.43 22.55
C ARG A 40 18.63 30.92 21.18
N TRP A 41 19.60 31.58 20.55
CA TRP A 41 20.11 31.21 19.23
C TRP A 41 21.02 29.98 19.32
N GLN A 42 20.41 28.79 19.19
CA GLN A 42 21.11 27.51 19.03
C GLN A 42 20.71 26.89 17.69
N PRO A 43 21.30 27.36 16.56
CA PRO A 43 20.90 26.90 15.24
C PRO A 43 21.26 25.43 15.01
N TYR A 44 22.29 24.94 15.70
CA TYR A 44 22.82 23.60 15.59
C TYR A 44 22.99 22.99 16.98
N VAL A 45 22.77 21.69 17.07
CA VAL A 45 23.02 20.84 18.24
C VAL A 45 23.85 19.64 17.81
N ASP A 46 24.41 18.93 18.80
CA ASP A 46 25.14 17.69 18.57
C ASP A 46 24.25 16.67 17.83
N ALA A 47 24.84 16.05 16.80
CA ALA A 47 24.18 15.07 15.97
C ALA A 47 24.22 13.66 16.57
N GLU A 48 25.18 13.36 17.46
CA GLU A 48 25.41 11.97 17.91
C GLU A 48 24.20 11.37 18.65
N PRO A 49 23.56 12.04 19.64
CA PRO A 49 22.39 11.48 20.32
C PRO A 49 21.23 11.19 19.35
N VAL A 50 21.03 12.07 18.38
CA VAL A 50 20.00 11.91 17.34
C VAL A 50 20.33 10.74 16.44
N ARG A 51 21.60 10.56 16.07
CA ARG A 51 22.07 9.47 15.21
C ARG A 51 21.89 8.12 15.89
N THR A 52 22.27 8.00 17.16
CA THR A 52 22.07 6.80 17.97
C THR A 52 20.59 6.45 18.07
N HIS A 53 19.73 7.42 18.38
CA HIS A 53 18.29 7.23 18.43
C HIS A 53 17.71 6.73 17.10
N VAL A 54 18.05 7.38 16.00
CA VAL A 54 17.59 6.98 14.65
C VAL A 54 18.05 5.58 14.28
N ARG A 55 19.27 5.17 14.64
CA ARG A 55 19.74 3.79 14.43
C ARG A 55 18.91 2.79 15.24
N GLY A 56 18.61 3.09 16.50
CA GLY A 56 17.72 2.26 17.32
C GLY A 56 16.32 2.12 16.74
N LEU A 57 15.73 3.22 16.22
CA LEU A 57 14.45 3.16 15.51
C LEU A 57 14.53 2.30 14.24
N MET A 58 15.65 2.35 13.51
CA MET A 58 15.87 1.53 12.32
C MET A 58 16.07 0.05 12.65
N GLU A 59 16.76 -0.26 13.75
CA GLU A 59 16.92 -1.62 14.28
C GLU A 59 15.57 -2.19 14.72
N ALA A 60 14.71 -1.36 15.32
CA ALA A 60 13.32 -1.69 15.61
C ALA A 60 12.42 -1.74 14.36
N GLY A 61 12.97 -1.60 13.15
CA GLY A 61 12.24 -1.79 11.89
C GLY A 61 11.65 -0.52 11.26
N MET A 62 11.83 0.66 11.84
CA MET A 62 11.32 1.88 11.19
C MET A 62 12.12 2.21 9.93
N GLN A 63 11.42 2.47 8.83
CA GLN A 63 12.06 2.82 7.57
C GLN A 63 12.58 4.26 7.58
N ARG A 64 13.79 4.48 7.06
CA ARG A 64 14.39 5.83 6.92
C ARG A 64 13.48 6.81 6.19
N ARG A 65 12.72 6.35 5.18
CA ARG A 65 11.78 7.22 4.46
C ARG A 65 10.67 7.70 5.38
N HIS A 66 10.08 6.79 6.15
CA HIS A 66 9.05 7.10 7.13
C HIS A 66 9.57 8.05 8.22
N LEU A 67 10.78 7.82 8.74
CA LEU A 67 11.42 8.71 9.72
C LEU A 67 11.61 10.14 9.17
N ALA A 68 12.03 10.29 7.91
CA ALA A 68 12.19 11.59 7.27
C ALA A 68 10.85 12.30 7.08
N THR A 69 9.81 11.58 6.64
CA THR A 69 8.45 12.10 6.48
C THR A 69 7.85 12.53 7.81
N ALA A 70 7.90 11.67 8.83
CA ALA A 70 7.39 11.94 10.17
C ALA A 70 8.10 13.13 10.84
N ALA A 71 9.38 13.33 10.55
CA ALA A 71 10.15 14.48 11.03
C ALA A 71 10.14 15.69 10.07
N CYS A 72 9.27 15.68 9.05
CA CYS A 72 9.10 16.72 8.04
C CYS A 72 10.42 17.25 7.45
N MET A 73 11.34 16.34 7.10
CA MET A 73 12.63 16.68 6.52
C MET A 73 12.91 15.93 5.22
N SER A 74 13.79 16.45 4.39
CA SER A 74 14.19 15.76 3.16
C SER A 74 15.07 14.55 3.47
N HIS A 75 14.96 13.49 2.65
CA HIS A 75 15.78 12.28 2.79
C HIS A 75 17.28 12.59 2.84
N GLY A 76 17.74 13.56 2.06
CA GLY A 76 19.15 13.97 2.03
C GLY A 76 19.65 14.61 3.33
N VAL A 77 18.78 15.11 4.21
CA VAL A 77 19.17 15.56 5.55
C VAL A 77 19.45 14.35 6.44
N LEU A 78 18.55 13.36 6.44
CA LEU A 78 18.69 12.13 7.21
C LEU A 78 19.87 11.28 6.73
N GLU A 79 20.10 11.21 5.42
CA GLU A 79 21.26 10.51 4.83
C GLU A 79 22.59 11.13 5.28
N ARG A 80 22.68 12.46 5.30
CA ARG A 80 23.88 13.17 5.74
C ARG A 80 24.14 13.02 7.24
N LEU A 81 23.08 12.87 8.05
CA LEU A 81 23.18 12.58 9.47
C LEU A 81 23.78 11.19 9.73
N LEU A 82 23.36 10.18 8.95
CA LEU A 82 23.73 8.79 9.16
C LEU A 82 25.06 8.40 8.50
N TYR A 83 25.28 8.84 7.26
CA TYR A 83 26.37 8.34 6.41
C TYR A 83 27.26 9.45 5.84
N GLY A 84 26.82 10.71 5.94
CA GLY A 84 27.56 11.84 5.36
C GLY A 84 27.37 11.92 3.85
N ARG A 85 28.47 12.17 3.12
CA ARG A 85 28.53 12.07 1.66
C ARG A 85 29.84 11.38 1.25
N PRO A 86 29.87 10.04 1.25
CA PRO A 86 31.06 9.26 0.90
C PRO A 86 31.60 9.58 -0.50
N SER A 87 30.72 9.82 -1.47
CA SER A 87 31.09 10.22 -2.84
C SER A 87 31.88 11.53 -2.93
N LEU A 88 31.82 12.36 -1.88
CA LEU A 88 32.58 13.60 -1.76
C LEU A 88 33.62 13.54 -0.63
N GLY A 89 33.92 12.34 -0.12
CA GLY A 89 34.85 12.13 1.01
C GLY A 89 34.39 12.75 2.33
N ARG A 90 33.10 13.06 2.50
CA ARG A 90 32.59 13.74 3.70
C ARG A 90 31.99 12.74 4.67
N ALA A 91 32.52 12.73 5.90
CA ALA A 91 31.99 11.94 7.00
C ALA A 91 30.57 12.39 7.42
N PRO A 92 29.86 11.57 8.23
CA PRO A 92 28.57 11.95 8.82
C PRO A 92 28.62 13.31 9.52
N SER A 93 27.54 14.08 9.41
CA SER A 93 27.49 15.43 10.00
C SER A 93 27.59 15.35 11.53
N GLN A 94 28.50 16.14 12.10
CA GLN A 94 28.70 16.27 13.55
C GLN A 94 27.64 17.18 14.21
N GLN A 95 26.93 17.96 13.42
CA GLN A 95 25.92 18.89 13.89
C GLN A 95 24.65 18.81 13.05
N ILE A 96 23.50 18.97 13.70
CA ILE A 96 22.17 18.98 13.08
C ILE A 96 21.39 20.22 13.53
N ARG A 97 20.46 20.70 12.69
CA ARG A 97 19.58 21.81 13.07
C ARG A 97 18.70 21.41 14.26
N ALA A 98 18.60 22.29 15.26
CA ALA A 98 17.87 22.01 16.50
C ALA A 98 16.39 21.61 16.31
N HIS A 99 15.71 22.09 15.26
CA HIS A 99 14.33 21.69 14.98
C HIS A 99 14.25 20.26 14.42
N HIS A 100 15.18 19.86 13.55
CA HIS A 100 15.24 18.49 13.04
C HIS A 100 15.63 17.48 14.13
N ALA A 101 16.55 17.84 15.03
CA ALA A 101 16.89 17.04 16.18
C ALA A 101 15.66 16.75 17.06
N ARG A 102 14.91 17.80 17.43
CA ARG A 102 13.66 17.66 18.20
C ARG A 102 12.64 16.77 17.50
N ALA A 103 12.42 16.98 16.20
CA ALA A 103 11.47 16.19 15.43
C ALA A 103 11.83 14.69 15.43
N LEU A 104 13.11 14.34 15.24
CA LEU A 104 13.56 12.94 15.26
C LEU A 104 13.53 12.31 16.66
N LEU A 105 13.91 13.06 17.69
CA LEU A 105 14.01 12.55 19.07
C LEU A 105 12.65 12.26 19.70
N VAL A 106 11.56 12.83 19.19
CA VAL A 106 10.20 12.54 19.66
C VAL A 106 9.66 11.23 19.08
N LEU A 107 10.18 10.77 17.93
CA LEU A 107 9.72 9.53 17.30
C LEU A 107 10.02 8.31 18.18
N ARG A 108 9.09 7.37 18.22
CA ARG A 108 9.18 6.11 18.94
C ARG A 108 8.84 4.97 17.99
N ALA A 109 9.56 3.86 18.10
CA ALA A 109 9.16 2.63 17.45
C ALA A 109 8.00 2.03 18.24
N ASP A 110 7.01 1.49 17.55
CA ASP A 110 6.01 0.66 18.18
C ASP A 110 6.65 -0.69 18.53
N PRO A 111 6.77 -1.05 19.83
CA PRO A 111 7.40 -2.31 20.23
C PRO A 111 6.62 -3.55 19.78
N ALA A 112 5.33 -3.41 19.42
CA ALA A 112 4.54 -4.49 18.85
C ALA A 112 4.77 -4.67 17.34
N ALA A 113 5.43 -3.72 16.66
CA ALA A 113 5.70 -3.79 15.24
C ALA A 113 6.97 -4.62 14.96
N PRO A 114 6.88 -5.76 14.25
CA PRO A 114 8.05 -6.58 13.97
C PRO A 114 9.08 -5.85 13.08
N PRO A 115 10.40 -6.11 13.23
CA PRO A 115 11.43 -5.44 12.47
C PRO A 115 11.24 -5.63 10.96
N SER A 116 11.12 -4.54 10.21
CA SER A 116 10.62 -4.53 8.82
C SER A 116 11.47 -5.31 7.80
N ARG A 117 12.64 -5.83 8.19
CA ARG A 117 13.61 -6.50 7.30
C ARG A 117 13.74 -8.00 7.54
N ILE A 118 13.08 -8.55 8.56
CA ILE A 118 13.07 -10.00 8.77
C ILE A 118 12.38 -10.64 7.55
N PRO A 119 13.02 -11.60 6.86
CA PRO A 119 12.37 -12.36 5.81
C PRO A 119 11.35 -13.31 6.46
N ILE A 120 10.14 -13.31 5.93
CA ILE A 120 9.05 -14.22 6.26
C ILE A 120 8.54 -14.86 4.98
N ASP A 121 7.74 -15.91 5.13
CA ASP A 121 7.12 -16.60 4.01
C ASP A 121 6.26 -15.63 3.16
N ALA A 122 6.40 -15.72 1.84
CA ALA A 122 5.72 -14.82 0.91
C ALA A 122 4.25 -15.21 0.64
N THR A 123 3.81 -16.38 1.07
CA THR A 123 2.53 -16.99 0.65
C THR A 123 1.35 -16.05 0.84
N GLY A 124 1.16 -15.49 2.03
CA GLY A 124 0.07 -14.57 2.32
C GLY A 124 0.11 -13.26 1.50
N SER A 125 1.31 -12.74 1.23
CA SER A 125 1.49 -11.57 0.36
C SER A 125 1.15 -11.88 -1.10
N LEU A 126 1.60 -13.03 -1.60
CA LEU A 126 1.31 -13.47 -2.97
C LEU A 126 -0.17 -13.77 -3.17
N ARG A 127 -0.85 -14.36 -2.18
CA ARG A 127 -2.30 -14.62 -2.20
C ARG A 127 -3.09 -13.32 -2.30
N ARG A 128 -2.80 -12.33 -1.46
CA ARG A 128 -3.42 -10.99 -1.52
C ARG A 128 -3.21 -10.30 -2.86
N VAL A 129 -1.99 -10.33 -3.40
CA VAL A 129 -1.71 -9.76 -4.74
C VAL A 129 -2.49 -10.48 -5.85
N ARG A 130 -2.55 -11.82 -5.82
CA ARG A 130 -3.33 -12.61 -6.79
C ARG A 130 -4.83 -12.34 -6.69
N ALA A 131 -5.34 -12.19 -5.46
CA ALA A 131 -6.74 -11.85 -5.21
C ALA A 131 -7.10 -10.46 -5.77
N LEU A 132 -6.25 -9.44 -5.58
CA LEU A 132 -6.43 -8.15 -6.26
C LEU A 132 -6.34 -8.29 -7.79
N GLY A 133 -5.47 -9.16 -8.29
CA GLY A 133 -5.42 -9.51 -9.71
C GLY A 133 -6.73 -10.10 -10.22
N ALA A 134 -7.38 -10.99 -9.45
CA ALA A 134 -8.70 -11.55 -9.75
C ALA A 134 -9.82 -10.49 -9.73
N MET A 135 -9.63 -9.40 -8.99
CA MET A 135 -10.49 -8.20 -9.01
C MET A 135 -10.15 -7.24 -10.16
N GLY A 136 -9.11 -7.54 -10.96
CA GLY A 136 -8.74 -6.78 -12.15
C GLY A 136 -7.67 -5.71 -11.93
N PHE A 137 -7.00 -5.66 -10.78
CA PHE A 137 -5.90 -4.73 -10.52
C PHE A 137 -4.63 -5.11 -11.29
N PRO A 138 -4.17 -4.30 -12.26
CA PRO A 138 -2.96 -4.62 -13.02
C PRO A 138 -1.70 -4.53 -12.16
N ASN A 139 -0.72 -5.41 -12.40
CA ASN A 139 0.56 -5.41 -11.67
C ASN A 139 1.28 -4.05 -11.69
N ALA A 140 1.16 -3.27 -12.76
CA ALA A 140 1.76 -1.93 -12.83
C ALA A 140 1.14 -0.94 -11.84
N VAL A 141 -0.18 -1.05 -11.60
CA VAL A 141 -0.90 -0.25 -10.61
C VAL A 141 -0.49 -0.68 -9.20
N LEU A 142 -0.51 -1.99 -8.93
CA LEU A 142 -0.09 -2.53 -7.63
C LEU A 142 1.37 -2.19 -7.31
N ALA A 143 2.27 -2.23 -8.30
CA ALA A 143 3.66 -1.82 -8.13
C ALA A 143 3.78 -0.33 -7.80
N GLY A 144 2.98 0.52 -8.46
CA GLY A 144 2.92 1.96 -8.17
C GLY A 144 2.45 2.25 -6.75
N GLU A 145 1.36 1.62 -6.31
CA GLU A 145 0.84 1.74 -4.94
C GLU A 145 1.82 1.26 -3.87
N LEU A 146 2.71 0.33 -4.21
CA LEU A 146 3.78 -0.15 -3.34
C LEU A 146 5.11 0.62 -3.53
N ASP A 147 5.13 1.74 -4.26
CA ASP A 147 6.35 2.49 -4.62
C ASP A 147 7.48 1.59 -5.14
N MET A 148 7.13 0.54 -5.88
CA MET A 148 8.06 -0.43 -6.43
C MET A 148 8.27 -0.18 -7.91
N HIS A 149 9.54 -0.29 -8.33
CA HIS A 149 9.83 -0.41 -9.75
C HIS A 149 9.17 -1.69 -10.31
N PRO A 150 8.54 -1.67 -11.50
CA PRO A 150 7.84 -2.84 -12.05
C PRO A 150 8.69 -4.11 -12.10
N MET A 151 9.99 -3.99 -12.39
CA MET A 151 10.93 -5.11 -12.38
C MET A 151 11.06 -5.74 -10.99
N ASN A 152 11.18 -4.93 -9.93
CA ASN A 152 11.31 -5.43 -8.57
C ASN A 152 10.01 -6.08 -8.10
N PHE A 153 8.86 -5.53 -8.51
CA PHE A 153 7.56 -6.15 -8.24
C PHE A 153 7.46 -7.51 -8.92
N HIS A 154 7.87 -7.61 -10.20
CA HIS A 154 7.91 -8.88 -10.91
C HIS A 154 8.81 -9.91 -10.21
N THR A 155 10.01 -9.51 -9.79
CA THR A 155 10.91 -10.37 -9.02
C THR A 155 10.28 -10.81 -7.69
N MET A 156 9.60 -9.92 -6.97
CA MET A 156 8.94 -10.26 -5.70
C MET A 156 7.90 -11.38 -5.88
N LEU A 157 7.19 -11.41 -7.00
CA LEU A 157 6.16 -12.42 -7.27
C LEU A 157 6.71 -13.85 -7.41
N SER A 158 8.03 -14.02 -7.57
CA SER A 158 8.69 -15.32 -7.70
C SER A 158 9.57 -15.69 -6.51
N GLN A 159 9.66 -14.83 -5.49
CA GLN A 159 10.44 -15.13 -4.28
C GLN A 159 9.64 -15.97 -3.28
N ALA A 160 10.32 -16.89 -2.60
CA ALA A 160 9.73 -17.67 -1.51
C ALA A 160 9.53 -16.84 -0.23
N THR A 161 10.29 -15.74 -0.07
CA THR A 161 10.22 -14.89 1.10
C THR A 161 10.05 -13.41 0.73
N VAL A 162 9.40 -12.67 1.62
CA VAL A 162 9.31 -11.20 1.61
C VAL A 162 9.70 -10.68 2.97
N THR A 163 10.08 -9.41 3.06
CA THR A 163 10.31 -8.83 4.38
C THR A 163 8.98 -8.55 5.09
N VAL A 164 8.96 -8.62 6.42
CA VAL A 164 7.82 -8.22 7.26
C VAL A 164 7.23 -6.87 6.82
N GLY A 165 8.09 -5.88 6.59
CA GLY A 165 7.63 -4.55 6.19
C GLY A 165 7.00 -4.52 4.80
N MET A 166 7.41 -5.42 3.89
CA MET A 166 6.73 -5.57 2.60
C MET A 166 5.38 -6.26 2.77
N ALA A 167 5.32 -7.34 3.56
CA ALA A 167 4.07 -8.03 3.83
C ALA A 167 3.00 -7.10 4.43
N GLN A 168 3.39 -6.26 5.40
CA GLN A 168 2.51 -5.24 5.98
C GLN A 168 2.01 -4.22 4.95
N ARG A 169 2.86 -3.79 4.00
CA ARG A 169 2.47 -2.87 2.93
C ARG A 169 1.50 -3.52 1.94
N VAL A 170 1.71 -4.80 1.64
CA VAL A 170 0.80 -5.59 0.79
C VAL A 170 -0.54 -5.80 1.50
N ALA A 171 -0.55 -6.13 2.79
CA ALA A 171 -1.76 -6.24 3.59
C ALA A 171 -2.54 -4.92 3.61
N ALA A 172 -1.87 -3.80 3.94
CA ALA A 172 -2.51 -2.49 3.95
C ALA A 172 -3.06 -2.09 2.56
N LEU A 173 -2.36 -2.45 1.47
CA LEU A 173 -2.88 -2.24 0.11
C LEU A 173 -4.13 -3.09 -0.14
N TYR A 174 -4.10 -4.35 0.25
CA TYR A 174 -5.24 -5.27 0.13
C TYR A 174 -6.47 -4.74 0.86
N ASP A 175 -6.33 -4.31 2.12
CA ASP A 175 -7.44 -3.80 2.94
C ASP A 175 -8.14 -2.58 2.32
N ARG A 176 -7.39 -1.73 1.60
CA ARG A 176 -7.95 -0.58 0.87
C ARG A 176 -8.56 -0.95 -0.48
N ALA A 177 -8.07 -2.00 -1.11
CA ALA A 177 -8.35 -2.29 -2.52
C ALA A 177 -9.33 -3.46 -2.75
N TRP A 178 -9.51 -4.36 -1.79
CA TRP A 178 -10.24 -5.62 -1.99
C TRP A 178 -11.70 -5.44 -2.45
N ASN A 179 -12.35 -4.33 -2.09
CA ASN A 179 -13.71 -3.97 -2.50
C ASN A 179 -13.78 -2.66 -3.32
N ALA A 180 -12.67 -2.22 -3.88
CA ALA A 180 -12.59 -0.96 -4.62
C ALA A 180 -12.54 -1.19 -6.14
N ASP A 181 -13.02 -0.21 -6.92
CA ASP A 181 -12.86 -0.21 -8.37
C ASP A 181 -11.38 0.04 -8.74
N PRO A 182 -10.72 -0.84 -9.51
CA PRO A 182 -9.34 -0.63 -9.98
C PRO A 182 -9.13 0.71 -10.70
N ARG A 183 -10.17 1.29 -11.31
CA ARG A 183 -10.10 2.61 -11.97
C ARG A 183 -9.78 3.74 -10.99
N ALA A 184 -10.21 3.63 -9.73
CA ALA A 184 -9.89 4.61 -8.69
C ALA A 184 -8.38 4.67 -8.39
N PHE A 185 -7.65 3.60 -8.72
CA PHE A 185 -6.19 3.47 -8.59
C PHE A 185 -5.46 3.73 -9.92
N GLY A 186 -6.15 4.31 -10.92
CA GLY A 186 -5.57 4.63 -12.21
C GLY A 186 -5.45 3.44 -13.18
N ALA A 187 -6.14 2.32 -12.92
CA ALA A 187 -6.18 1.23 -13.89
C ALA A 187 -6.99 1.63 -15.14
N THR A 188 -6.42 1.41 -16.32
CA THR A 188 -7.13 1.59 -17.59
C THR A 188 -8.07 0.42 -17.86
N ALA A 189 -9.17 0.65 -18.59
CA ALA A 189 -10.11 -0.41 -18.97
C ALA A 189 -9.41 -1.60 -19.65
N ARG A 190 -8.48 -1.32 -20.58
CA ARG A 190 -7.66 -2.36 -21.24
C ARG A 190 -6.78 -3.13 -20.26
N GLY A 191 -6.20 -2.44 -19.27
CA GLY A 191 -5.42 -3.06 -18.20
C GLY A 191 -6.27 -4.03 -17.38
N ILE A 192 -7.44 -3.58 -16.94
CA ILE A 192 -8.40 -4.38 -16.16
C ILE A 192 -8.79 -5.65 -16.93
N THR A 193 -9.27 -5.53 -18.17
CA THR A 193 -9.67 -6.68 -18.99
C THR A 193 -8.54 -7.69 -19.14
N ARG A 194 -7.30 -7.24 -19.40
CA ARG A 194 -6.15 -8.14 -19.55
C ARG A 194 -5.80 -8.84 -18.24
N THR A 195 -5.87 -8.14 -17.12
CA THR A 195 -5.60 -8.72 -15.80
C THR A 195 -6.65 -9.77 -15.45
N LEU A 196 -7.94 -9.48 -15.66
CA LEU A 196 -9.02 -10.44 -15.42
C LEU A 196 -8.85 -11.71 -16.28
N ALA A 197 -8.54 -11.56 -17.57
CA ALA A 197 -8.29 -12.70 -18.44
C ALA A 197 -7.09 -13.55 -17.96
N ARG A 198 -6.02 -12.90 -17.51
CA ARG A 198 -4.85 -13.58 -16.92
C ARG A 198 -5.20 -14.31 -15.63
N ALA A 199 -5.94 -13.66 -14.74
CA ALA A 199 -6.35 -14.23 -13.46
C ALA A 199 -7.24 -15.47 -13.68
N ALA A 200 -8.19 -15.40 -14.61
CA ALA A 200 -9.04 -16.53 -14.99
C ALA A 200 -8.23 -17.69 -15.57
N ALA A 201 -7.30 -17.42 -16.50
CA ALA A 201 -6.44 -18.45 -17.09
C ALA A 201 -5.52 -19.12 -16.06
N ALA A 202 -5.07 -18.37 -15.05
CA ALA A 202 -4.20 -18.85 -13.98
C ALA A 202 -4.97 -19.40 -12.76
N GLY A 203 -6.31 -19.38 -12.78
CA GLY A 203 -7.15 -19.84 -11.67
C GLY A 203 -6.93 -19.07 -10.36
N TRP A 204 -6.68 -17.75 -10.43
CA TRP A 204 -6.43 -16.96 -9.23
C TRP A 204 -7.72 -16.82 -8.38
N PRO A 205 -7.68 -17.17 -7.08
CA PRO A 205 -8.83 -17.01 -6.21
C PRO A 205 -9.18 -15.53 -5.99
N SER A 206 -10.47 -15.23 -5.79
CA SER A 206 -10.92 -13.89 -5.41
C SER A 206 -10.61 -13.62 -3.92
N PRO A 207 -10.72 -12.36 -3.45
CA PRO A 207 -10.64 -12.03 -2.02
C PRO A 207 -11.54 -12.90 -1.13
N LEU A 208 -12.78 -13.14 -1.57
CA LEU A 208 -13.79 -13.90 -0.82
C LEU A 208 -13.51 -15.41 -0.73
N ALA A 209 -12.56 -15.91 -1.52
CA ALA A 209 -12.15 -17.31 -1.46
C ALA A 209 -11.16 -17.59 -0.31
N TRP A 210 -10.70 -16.54 0.38
CA TRP A 210 -9.78 -16.65 1.51
C TRP A 210 -10.46 -16.21 2.79
N ASP A 211 -10.24 -16.98 3.84
CA ASP A 211 -10.59 -16.58 5.21
C ASP A 211 -9.47 -15.69 5.78
N ASP A 212 -9.87 -14.57 6.40
CA ASP A 212 -8.96 -13.50 6.83
C ASP A 212 -7.97 -13.97 7.90
N GLU A 213 -8.34 -14.97 8.71
CA GLU A 213 -7.51 -15.53 9.77
C GLU A 213 -6.49 -16.56 9.25
N SER A 214 -6.75 -17.18 8.10
CA SER A 214 -5.95 -18.30 7.57
C SER A 214 -5.20 -17.99 6.27
N ILE A 215 -5.42 -16.83 5.64
CA ILE A 215 -4.77 -16.44 4.38
C ILE A 215 -3.24 -16.47 4.42
N ASP A 216 -2.64 -16.30 5.61
CA ASP A 216 -1.19 -16.34 5.82
C ASP A 216 -0.63 -17.74 6.13
N ASP A 217 -1.49 -18.73 6.45
CA ASP A 217 -1.07 -20.12 6.69
C ASP A 217 -0.75 -20.81 5.35
N PRO A 218 0.50 -21.28 5.13
CA PRO A 218 0.85 -22.02 3.92
C PRO A 218 -0.02 -23.24 3.65
N ALA A 219 -0.57 -23.88 4.69
CA ALA A 219 -1.43 -25.05 4.58
C ALA A 219 -2.90 -24.70 4.24
N ALA A 220 -3.31 -23.44 4.35
CA ALA A 220 -4.67 -23.02 4.03
C ALA A 220 -4.97 -23.19 2.53
N VAL A 221 -6.20 -23.61 2.22
CA VAL A 221 -6.70 -23.85 0.87
C VAL A 221 -7.84 -22.86 0.61
N PRO A 222 -7.90 -22.19 -0.55
CA PRO A 222 -8.98 -21.25 -0.83
C PRO A 222 -10.29 -21.99 -1.07
N ASP A 223 -11.39 -21.44 -0.59
CA ASP A 223 -12.73 -21.87 -0.97
C ASP A 223 -13.08 -21.29 -2.34
N LEU A 224 -12.89 -22.09 -3.38
CA LEU A 224 -13.19 -21.69 -4.76
C LEU A 224 -14.69 -21.86 -5.11
N GLY A 225 -15.50 -22.27 -4.14
CA GLY A 225 -16.87 -22.72 -4.34
C GLY A 225 -16.95 -24.02 -5.15
N ALA A 226 -18.08 -24.69 -5.08
CA ALA A 226 -18.39 -25.73 -6.05
C ALA A 226 -18.46 -25.10 -7.45
N ARG A 227 -17.85 -25.74 -8.45
CA ARG A 227 -17.96 -25.33 -9.87
C ARG A 227 -19.38 -25.67 -10.38
N ALA A 228 -20.40 -25.04 -9.79
CA ALA A 228 -21.77 -25.23 -10.16
C ALA A 228 -21.97 -24.63 -11.56
N THR A 229 -22.44 -25.45 -12.49
CA THR A 229 -22.94 -24.90 -13.76
C THR A 229 -24.04 -23.90 -13.46
N ARG A 230 -24.21 -22.85 -14.28
CA ARG A 230 -25.31 -21.88 -14.13
C ARG A 230 -26.68 -22.55 -13.95
N THR A 231 -26.86 -23.71 -14.58
CA THR A 231 -28.05 -24.57 -14.44
C THR A 231 -28.18 -25.17 -13.04
N ALA A 232 -27.08 -25.66 -12.45
CA ALA A 232 -27.08 -26.27 -11.11
C ALA A 232 -27.34 -25.21 -10.02
N ALA A 233 -26.69 -24.05 -10.10
CA ALA A 233 -26.94 -22.95 -9.18
C ALA A 233 -28.39 -22.44 -9.28
N LEU A 234 -28.94 -22.32 -10.50
CA LEU A 234 -30.33 -21.94 -10.67
C LEU A 234 -31.31 -22.98 -10.10
N VAL A 235 -31.01 -24.27 -10.23
CA VAL A 235 -31.85 -25.34 -9.65
C VAL A 235 -31.77 -25.29 -8.12
N GLU A 236 -30.59 -25.11 -7.55
CA GLU A 236 -30.37 -24.98 -6.11
C GLU A 236 -31.14 -23.80 -5.51
N ASP A 237 -31.00 -22.59 -6.10
CA ASP A 237 -31.68 -21.38 -5.63
C ASP A 237 -33.21 -21.51 -5.72
N ILE A 238 -33.72 -22.10 -6.81
CA ILE A 238 -35.16 -22.33 -6.98
C ILE A 238 -35.66 -23.39 -5.98
N SER A 239 -34.94 -24.51 -5.81
CA SER A 239 -35.31 -25.55 -4.85
C SER A 239 -35.36 -24.99 -3.43
N TRP A 240 -34.39 -24.18 -3.03
CA TRP A 240 -34.39 -23.54 -1.72
C TRP A 240 -35.62 -22.65 -1.49
N LEU A 241 -35.99 -21.82 -2.48
CA LEU A 241 -37.19 -20.97 -2.42
C LEU A 241 -38.49 -21.78 -2.37
N MET A 242 -38.54 -22.93 -3.03
CA MET A 242 -39.71 -23.82 -3.00
C MET A 242 -39.83 -24.54 -1.66
N GLU A 243 -38.73 -25.10 -1.16
CA GLU A 243 -38.71 -25.97 0.02
C GLU A 243 -38.75 -25.17 1.33
N THR A 244 -37.96 -24.09 1.41
CA THR A 244 -37.80 -23.31 2.66
C THR A 244 -38.82 -22.20 2.76
N CYS A 245 -39.16 -21.56 1.64
CA CYS A 245 -40.10 -20.42 1.63
C CYS A 245 -41.50 -20.78 1.11
N GLY A 246 -41.73 -22.02 0.68
CA GLY A 246 -43.04 -22.49 0.21
C GLY A 246 -43.51 -21.86 -1.10
N TYR A 247 -42.61 -21.30 -1.90
CA TYR A 247 -43.00 -20.66 -3.15
C TYR A 247 -43.27 -21.67 -4.27
N THR A 248 -44.20 -21.32 -5.16
CA THR A 248 -44.36 -22.05 -6.42
C THR A 248 -43.18 -21.75 -7.37
N ARG A 249 -42.91 -22.63 -8.35
CA ARG A 249 -41.85 -22.40 -9.36
C ARG A 249 -41.96 -21.05 -10.07
N GLN A 250 -43.17 -20.59 -10.34
CA GLN A 250 -43.38 -19.28 -10.98
C GLN A 250 -42.98 -18.13 -10.06
N GLN A 251 -43.40 -18.17 -8.80
CA GLN A 251 -43.08 -17.15 -7.80
C GLN A 251 -41.59 -17.13 -7.45
N ALA A 252 -40.92 -18.29 -7.47
CA ALA A 252 -39.48 -18.40 -7.29
C ALA A 252 -38.72 -17.83 -8.52
N ALA A 253 -39.17 -18.16 -9.74
CA ALA A 253 -38.59 -17.63 -10.97
C ALA A 253 -38.66 -16.09 -11.04
N GLU A 254 -39.82 -15.51 -10.70
CA GLU A 254 -40.03 -14.06 -10.66
C GLU A 254 -39.10 -13.36 -9.65
N ARG A 255 -38.86 -13.97 -8.48
CA ARG A 255 -37.96 -13.42 -7.44
C ARG A 255 -36.49 -13.45 -7.85
N ILE A 256 -36.07 -14.48 -8.56
CA ILE A 256 -34.70 -14.60 -9.10
C ILE A 256 -34.52 -13.77 -10.38
N GLY A 257 -35.61 -13.29 -10.99
CA GLY A 257 -35.57 -12.50 -12.22
C GLY A 257 -35.37 -13.33 -13.49
N VAL A 258 -35.85 -14.58 -13.49
CA VAL A 258 -35.79 -15.49 -14.65
C VAL A 258 -37.20 -15.93 -15.07
N THR A 259 -37.34 -16.45 -16.28
CA THR A 259 -38.62 -16.98 -16.74
C THR A 259 -38.88 -18.37 -16.18
N LYS A 260 -40.15 -18.70 -15.91
CA LYS A 260 -40.57 -20.06 -15.50
C LYS A 260 -40.08 -21.14 -16.47
N ALA A 261 -40.11 -20.86 -17.78
CA ALA A 261 -39.62 -21.78 -18.80
C ALA A 261 -38.10 -22.07 -18.68
N ALA A 262 -37.30 -21.07 -18.30
CA ALA A 262 -35.86 -21.28 -18.06
C ALA A 262 -35.61 -22.16 -16.84
N VAL A 263 -36.41 -21.99 -15.78
CA VAL A 263 -36.39 -22.85 -14.59
C VAL A 263 -36.76 -24.29 -14.94
N ASP A 264 -37.88 -24.51 -15.64
CA ASP A 264 -38.32 -25.85 -16.02
C ASP A 264 -37.28 -26.57 -16.91
N GLN A 265 -36.64 -25.85 -17.84
CA GLN A 265 -35.53 -26.40 -18.63
C GLN A 265 -34.31 -26.72 -17.79
N ALA A 266 -34.01 -25.93 -16.76
CA ALA A 266 -32.87 -26.17 -15.87
C ALA A 266 -33.07 -27.44 -15.04
N PHE A 267 -34.26 -27.63 -14.45
CA PHE A 267 -34.63 -28.87 -13.74
C PHE A 267 -34.61 -30.10 -14.67
N ALA A 268 -35.15 -29.98 -15.89
CA ALA A 268 -35.13 -31.08 -16.85
C ALA A 268 -33.70 -31.49 -17.27
N ARG A 269 -32.78 -30.52 -17.37
CA ARG A 269 -31.36 -30.78 -17.65
C ARG A 269 -30.63 -31.41 -16.46
N ALA A 270 -30.95 -30.97 -15.25
CA ALA A 270 -30.38 -31.54 -14.02
C ALA A 270 -30.81 -33.00 -13.83
N ASN A 271 -32.10 -33.33 -14.02
CA ASN A 271 -32.60 -34.70 -13.93
C ASN A 271 -31.94 -35.65 -14.94
N ARG A 272 -31.86 -35.25 -16.22
CA ARG A 272 -31.17 -36.06 -17.25
C ARG A 272 -29.69 -36.30 -16.93
N ARG A 273 -29.04 -35.37 -16.22
CA ARG A 273 -27.64 -35.51 -15.82
C ARG A 273 -27.49 -36.43 -14.62
N ALA A 274 -28.45 -36.42 -13.69
CA ALA A 274 -28.50 -37.35 -12.57
C ALA A 274 -28.81 -38.79 -13.01
N GLU A 275 -29.64 -38.97 -14.05
CA GLU A 275 -29.94 -40.28 -14.64
C GLU A 275 -28.78 -40.88 -15.45
N ALA A 276 -27.82 -40.05 -15.89
CA ALA A 276 -26.68 -40.46 -16.69
C ALA A 276 -25.38 -40.66 -15.87
N ALA A 277 -25.43 -40.44 -14.56
CA ALA A 277 -24.32 -40.59 -13.61
C ALA A 277 -24.52 -41.84 -12.74
#